data_AF-A0A353XSD2-F1
#
_entry.id   AF-A0A353XSD2-F1
#
_cell.length_a   1.000
_cell.length_b   1.000
_cell.length_c   1.000
_cell.angle_alpha   90.00
_cell.angle_beta   90.00
_cell.angle_gamma   90.00
#
_symmetry.space_group_name_H-M   'P 1'
#
loop_
_entity.id
_entity.type
_entity.pdbx_description
1 polymer ?
#
loop_
_entity_poly.entity_id
_entity_poly.type
_entity_poly.pdbx_seq_one_letter_code
_entity_poly.pdbx_strand_id
1 'polypeptide(L)'
;MAELIVNEMKVQHFHAPQIIKAMGYPAKHSIAAIDRLRYVLCSPNLGLDGSYIDAFYSSPEFLVELFNILDITPEQYLEEMASILQRLKQSK
;
A
#
# COMPACT_ATOMS: atom_id res chain seq x y z
N MET A 1 6.92 6.38 2.56
CA MET A 1 6.03 5.22 2.81
C MET A 1 5.30 4.76 1.57
N ALA A 2 4.45 5.57 0.93
CA ALA A 2 3.95 5.21 -0.42
C ALA A 2 5.11 4.98 -1.42
N GLU A 3 6.21 5.74 -1.27
CA GLU A 3 7.46 5.53 -2.02
C GLU A 3 8.04 4.12 -1.86
N LEU A 4 8.05 3.57 -0.63
CA LEU A 4 8.50 2.19 -0.37
C LEU A 4 7.65 1.18 -1.16
N ILE A 5 6.33 1.30 -1.05
CA ILE A 5 5.38 0.42 -1.78
C ILE A 5 5.61 0.51 -3.29
N VAL A 6 5.71 1.74 -3.83
CA VAL A 6 5.94 1.95 -5.28
C VAL A 6 7.29 1.39 -5.72
N ASN A 7 8.33 1.49 -4.88
CA ASN A 7 9.63 0.92 -5.19
C ASN A 7 9.59 -0.60 -5.22
N GLU A 8 8.96 -1.25 -4.24
CA GLU A 8 8.81 -2.71 -4.24
C GLU A 8 7.99 -3.21 -5.42
N MET A 9 6.90 -2.52 -5.77
CA MET A 9 6.14 -2.79 -6.99
C MET A 9 7.03 -2.76 -8.24
N LYS A 10 7.98 -1.82 -8.33
CA LYS A 10 8.91 -1.71 -9.47
C LYS A 10 9.96 -2.83 -9.46
N VAL A 11 10.57 -3.10 -8.30
CA VAL A 11 11.62 -4.13 -8.13
C VAL A 11 11.08 -5.52 -8.47
N GLN A 12 9.85 -5.81 -8.04
CA GLN A 12 9.21 -7.10 -8.24
C GLN A 12 8.42 -7.18 -9.55
N HIS A 13 8.38 -6.09 -10.32
CA HIS A 13 7.57 -5.96 -11.54
C HIS A 13 6.08 -6.26 -11.32
N PHE A 14 5.56 -5.93 -10.14
CA PHE A 14 4.15 -6.06 -9.81
C PHE A 14 3.36 -4.83 -10.28
N HIS A 15 2.41 -5.06 -11.18
CA HIS A 15 1.44 -4.07 -11.61
C HIS A 15 0.14 -4.19 -10.82
N ALA A 16 -0.62 -3.10 -10.72
CA ALA A 16 -1.86 -3.05 -9.95
C ALA A 16 -2.83 -4.24 -10.20
N PRO A 17 -3.10 -4.68 -11.45
CA PRO A 17 -3.98 -5.84 -11.67
C PRO A 17 -3.43 -7.16 -11.10
N GLN A 18 -2.10 -7.34 -11.10
CA GLN A 18 -1.46 -8.54 -10.54
C GLN A 18 -1.56 -8.54 -9.02
N ILE A 19 -1.33 -7.39 -8.38
CA ILE A 19 -1.48 -7.22 -6.93
C ILE A 19 -2.92 -7.52 -6.51
N ILE A 20 -3.90 -6.89 -7.18
CA ILE A 20 -5.31 -7.10 -6.85
C ILE A 20 -5.75 -8.56 -7.07
N LYS A 21 -5.21 -9.23 -8.10
CA LYS A 21 -5.44 -10.66 -8.29
C LYS A 21 -4.80 -11.50 -7.17
N ALA A 22 -3.58 -11.17 -6.75
CA ALA A 22 -2.88 -11.86 -5.66
C ALA A 22 -3.60 -11.67 -4.31
N MET A 23 -4.20 -10.49 -4.07
CA MET A 23 -5.08 -10.20 -2.93
C MET A 23 -6.40 -10.99 -2.93
N GLY A 24 -6.69 -11.78 -3.97
CA GLY A 24 -7.88 -12.64 -4.04
C GLY A 24 -9.17 -11.94 -4.49
N TYR A 25 -9.10 -10.71 -5.01
CA TYR A 25 -10.30 -10.04 -5.51
C TYR A 25 -10.89 -10.74 -6.74
N PRO A 26 -12.22 -10.93 -6.80
CA PRO A 26 -12.88 -11.41 -8.01
C PRO A 26 -12.70 -10.44 -9.18
N ALA A 27 -12.68 -10.96 -10.41
CA ALA A 27 -12.56 -10.13 -11.62
C ALA A 27 -13.60 -8.99 -11.68
N LYS A 28 -14.83 -9.26 -11.23
CA LYS A 28 -15.92 -8.27 -11.17
C LYS A 28 -15.67 -7.10 -10.20
N HIS A 29 -14.73 -7.23 -9.27
CA HIS A 29 -14.35 -6.19 -8.31
C HIS A 29 -12.95 -5.62 -8.56
N SER A 30 -12.27 -6.06 -9.63
CA SER A 30 -10.89 -5.68 -9.92
C SER A 30 -10.70 -4.18 -10.13
N ILE A 31 -11.64 -3.50 -10.78
CA ILE A 31 -11.57 -2.05 -11.03
C ILE A 31 -11.61 -1.27 -9.70
N ALA A 32 -12.59 -1.55 -8.84
CA ALA A 32 -12.72 -0.89 -7.55
C ALA A 32 -11.50 -1.15 -6.64
N ALA A 33 -10.98 -2.38 -6.64
CA ALA A 33 -9.79 -2.71 -5.87
C ALA A 33 -8.52 -2.03 -6.43
N ILE A 34 -8.39 -1.87 -7.75
CA ILE A 34 -7.30 -1.08 -8.36
C ILE A 34 -7.41 0.39 -7.96
N ASP A 35 -8.62 0.96 -7.95
CA ASP A 35 -8.83 2.34 -7.51
C ASP A 35 -8.52 2.51 -6.03
N ARG A 36 -8.82 1.50 -5.20
CA ARG A 36 -8.38 1.47 -3.80
C ARG A 36 -6.86 1.50 -3.66
N LEU A 37 -6.14 0.66 -4.42
CA LEU A 37 -4.68 0.68 -4.40
C LEU A 37 -4.13 2.05 -4.79
N ARG A 38 -4.68 2.68 -5.84
CA ARG A 38 -4.29 4.05 -6.24
C ARG A 38 -4.54 5.05 -5.11
N TYR A 39 -5.69 4.96 -4.46
CA TYR A 39 -6.02 5.81 -3.32
C TYR A 39 -5.03 5.62 -2.16
N VAL A 40 -4.69 4.39 -1.79
CA VAL A 40 -3.67 4.07 -0.77
C VAL A 40 -2.33 4.71 -1.11
N LEU A 41 -1.88 4.60 -2.37
CA LEU A 41 -0.60 5.15 -2.82
C LEU A 41 -0.56 6.68 -2.85
N CYS A 42 -1.70 7.34 -3.02
CA CYS A 42 -1.80 8.80 -3.05
C CYS A 42 -2.20 9.42 -1.70
N SER A 43 -2.66 8.60 -0.74
CA SER A 43 -3.15 9.08 0.55
C SER A 43 -2.00 9.32 1.55
N PRO A 44 -2.02 10.44 2.30
CA PRO A 44 -0.98 10.74 3.30
C PRO A 44 -0.91 9.71 4.43
N ASN A 45 -1.98 8.94 4.66
CA ASN A 45 -2.07 7.93 5.71
C ASN A 45 -2.22 6.51 5.15
N LEU A 46 -1.89 6.29 3.87
CA LEU A 46 -2.05 4.99 3.18
C LEU A 46 -3.49 4.46 3.21
N GLY A 47 -4.48 5.35 3.22
CA GLY A 47 -5.90 5.00 3.23
C GLY A 47 -6.40 4.44 4.57
N LEU A 48 -5.68 4.70 5.66
CA LEU A 48 -6.06 4.29 7.03
C LEU A 48 -7.07 5.25 7.70
N ASP A 49 -7.67 6.19 6.96
CA ASP A 49 -8.76 7.05 7.47
C ASP A 49 -10.15 6.41 7.38
N GLY A 50 -10.28 5.22 6.79
CA GLY A 50 -11.56 4.53 6.63
C GLY A 50 -12.50 5.20 5.62
N SER A 51 -12.02 6.17 4.83
CA SER A 51 -12.85 6.87 3.83
C SER A 51 -13.14 6.02 2.59
N TYR A 52 -12.33 4.99 2.34
CA TYR A 52 -12.50 4.07 1.21
C TYR A 52 -13.18 2.77 1.67
N ILE A 53 -14.44 2.59 1.27
CA ILE A 53 -15.25 1.43 1.64
C ILE A 53 -14.91 0.25 0.72
N ASP A 54 -14.68 -0.90 1.31
CA ASP A 54 -14.44 -2.16 0.61
C ASP A 54 -15.07 -3.32 1.37
N ALA A 55 -15.73 -4.21 0.64
CA ALA A 55 -16.41 -5.38 1.20
C ALA A 55 -15.46 -6.55 1.54
N PHE A 56 -14.22 -6.54 1.02
CA PHE A 56 -13.26 -7.64 1.15
C PHE A 56 -12.26 -7.43 2.28
N TYR A 57 -11.81 -6.19 2.48
CA TYR A 57 -10.81 -5.86 3.48
C TYR A 57 -11.15 -4.54 4.16
N SER A 58 -11.01 -4.45 5.48
CA SER A 58 -10.88 -3.16 6.17
C SER A 58 -9.61 -2.42 5.73
N SER A 59 -9.47 -1.13 6.09
CA SER A 59 -8.26 -0.36 5.76
C SER A 59 -6.96 -1.00 6.25
N PRO A 60 -6.85 -1.44 7.52
CA PRO A 60 -5.64 -2.11 8.00
C PRO A 60 -5.37 -3.44 7.30
N GLU A 61 -6.40 -4.28 7.12
CA GLU A 61 -6.22 -5.60 6.51
C GLU A 61 -5.72 -5.51 5.06
N PHE A 62 -6.22 -4.53 4.29
CA PHE A 62 -5.75 -4.29 2.94
C PHE A 62 -4.27 -3.90 2.90
N LEU A 63 -3.84 -3.03 3.82
CA LEU A 63 -2.46 -2.58 3.87
C LEU A 63 -1.52 -3.72 4.27
N VAL A 64 -1.94 -4.55 5.24
CA VAL A 64 -1.19 -5.75 5.65
C VAL A 64 -1.05 -6.73 4.50
N GLU A 65 -2.14 -7.03 3.78
CA GLU A 65 -2.10 -7.95 2.66
C GLU A 65 -1.24 -7.40 1.50
N LEU A 66 -1.29 -6.08 1.26
CA LEU A 66 -0.43 -5.43 0.28
C LEU A 66 1.05 -5.58 0.65
N PHE A 67 1.40 -5.43 1.93
CA PHE A 67 2.77 -5.60 2.41
C PHE A 67 3.22 -7.05 2.27
N ASN A 68 2.36 -8.01 2.59
CA ASN A 68 2.63 -9.43 2.41
C ASN A 68 2.92 -9.77 0.93
N ILE A 69 2.11 -9.29 -0.01
CA ILE A 69 2.29 -9.55 -1.44
C ILE A 69 3.57 -8.93 -1.99
N LEU A 70 3.97 -7.78 -1.44
CA LEU A 70 5.18 -7.08 -1.82
C LEU A 70 6.39 -7.47 -0.95
N ASP A 71 6.30 -8.52 -0.14
CA ASP A 71 7.35 -8.98 0.77
C ASP A 71 7.97 -7.83 1.61
N ILE A 72 7.18 -6.81 1.97
CA ILE A 72 7.63 -5.68 2.79
C ILE A 72 7.72 -6.14 4.24
N THR A 73 8.93 -6.17 4.78
CA THR A 73 9.14 -6.59 6.17
C THR A 73 8.86 -5.45 7.16
N PRO A 74 8.53 -5.77 8.43
CA PRO A 74 8.41 -4.76 9.48
C PRO A 74 9.67 -3.88 9.62
N GLU A 75 10.87 -4.45 9.40
CA GLU A 75 12.13 -3.73 9.47
C GLU A 75 12.23 -2.66 8.37
N GLN A 76 11.92 -3.01 7.11
CA GLN A 76 11.90 -2.04 6.01
C GLN A 76 10.90 -0.90 6.26
N TYR A 77 9.73 -1.24 6.82
CA TYR A 77 8.75 -0.25 7.23
C TYR A 77 9.30 0.70 8.31
N LEU A 78 9.93 0.16 9.35
CA LEU A 78 10.50 0.96 10.44
C LEU A 78 11.64 1.87 9.96
N GLU A 79 12.51 1.38 9.07
CA GLU A 79 13.59 2.15 8.46
C GLU A 79 13.06 3.33 7.62
N GLU A 80 12.07 3.08 6.77
CA GLU A 80 11.44 4.12 5.97
C GLU A 80 10.75 5.17 6.85
N MET A 81 10.06 4.75 7.93
CA MET A 81 9.49 5.67 8.92
C MET A 81 10.56 6.52 9.60
N ALA A 82 11.68 5.93 10.01
CA ALA A 82 12.79 6.65 10.62
C ALA A 82 13.39 7.69 9.66
N SER A 83 13.57 7.33 8.38
CA SER A 83 14.03 8.22 7.31
C SER A 83 13.08 9.42 7.10
N ILE A 84 11.76 9.19 7.08
CA ILE A 84 10.77 10.27 6.97
C ILE A 84 10.86 11.21 8.17
N LEU A 85 10.91 10.67 9.38
CA LEU A 85 11.02 11.47 10.61
C LEU A 85 12.31 12.31 10.63
N GLN A 86 13.41 11.79 10.11
CA GLN A 86 14.65 12.53 9.97
C GLN A 86 14.53 13.69 8.96
N ARG A 87 13.96 13.44 7.77
CA ARG A 87 13.71 14.48 6.75
C ARG A 87 12.84 15.61 7.30
N LEU A 88 11.80 15.27 8.08
CA LEU A 88 10.92 16.23 8.74
C LEU A 88 11.64 17.08 9.81
N LYS A 89 12.61 16.49 10.54
CA LYS A 89 13.42 17.23 11.52
C LYS A 89 14.39 18.20 10.87
N GLN A 90 14.93 17.88 9.69
CA GLN A 90 15.88 18.72 8.95
C GLN A 90 15.21 19.82 8.13
N SER A 91 13.90 19.71 7.90
CA SER A 91 13.09 20.70 7.20
C SER A 91 12.53 21.80 8.13
N LYS A 92 12.92 21.78 9.41
CA LYS A 92 12.65 22.80 10.43
C LYS A 92 13.90 23.59 10.72
#